data_AF-A0A838WK14-F1
#
_entry.id   AF-A0A838WK14-F1
#
_cell.length_a   1.000
_cell.length_b   1.000
_cell.length_c   1.000
_cell.angle_alpha   90.00
_cell.angle_beta   90.00
_cell.angle_gamma   90.00
#
_symmetry.space_group_name_H-M   'P 1'
#
loop_
_entity.id
_entity.type
_entity.pdbx_description
1 polymer ?
#
loop_
_entity_poly.entity_id
_entity_poly.type
_entity_poly.pdbx_seq_one_letter_code
_entity_poly.pdbx_strand_id
1 'polypeptide(L)' 'YGAVAGIKVDEKADQYALEQGLFLIRPAGDSVAIDMKEDFQAKVW' A
#
# COMPACT_ATOMS: atom_id res chain seq x y z
N TYR A 1 -29.27 10.44 -3.45
CA TYR A 1 -28.07 10.80 -4.21
C TYR A 1 -26.85 10.57 -3.34
N GLY A 2 -26.12 9.49 -3.57
CA GLY A 2 -24.89 9.19 -2.84
C GLY A 2 -24.10 8.17 -3.63
N ALA A 3 -23.07 8.62 -4.34
CA ALA A 3 -22.15 7.72 -4.98
C ALA A 3 -21.27 7.09 -3.88
N VAL A 4 -21.58 5.85 -3.52
CA VAL A 4 -20.65 5.03 -2.75
C VAL A 4 -19.61 4.53 -3.74
N ALA A 5 -18.46 5.19 -3.79
CA ALA A 5 -17.29 4.60 -4.42
C ALA A 5 -16.88 3.42 -3.55
N GLY A 6 -17.32 2.21 -3.90
CA GLY A 6 -16.75 1.01 -3.34
C GLY A 6 -15.28 0.99 -3.76
N ILE A 7 -14.39 1.43 -2.87
CA ILE A 7 -12.95 1.22 -3.04
C ILE A 7 -12.76 -0.29 -3.02
N LYS A 8 -12.70 -0.88 -4.21
CA LYS A 8 -12.38 -2.30 -4.35
C LYS A 8 -10.88 -2.38 -4.17
N VAL A 9 -10.45 -2.60 -2.94
CA VAL A 9 -9.08 -2.96 -2.64
C VAL A 9 -8.87 -4.31 -3.30
N ASP A 10 -8.09 -4.33 -4.39
CA ASP A 10 -7.64 -5.59 -4.97
C ASP A 10 -6.76 -6.25 -3.90
N GLU A 11 -7.11 -7.47 -3.49
CA GLU A 11 -6.38 -8.23 -2.47
C GLU A 11 -4.90 -8.41 -2.85
N LYS A 12 -4.55 -8.25 -4.14
CA LYS A 12 -3.18 -8.33 -4.67
C LYS A 12 -2.50 -6.99 -4.82
N ALA A 13 -3.17 -5.86 -4.59
CA ALA A 13 -2.57 -4.53 -4.74
C ALA A 13 -1.35 -4.35 -3.81
N ASP A 14 -1.45 -4.83 -2.57
CA ASP A 14 -0.37 -4.81 -1.60
C ASP A 14 0.84 -5.62 -2.07
N GLN A 15 0.58 -6.83 -2.56
CA GLN A 15 1.62 -7.71 -3.10
C GLN A 15 2.28 -7.09 -4.32
N TYR A 16 1.49 -6.54 -5.24
CA TYR A 16 2.00 -5.87 -6.44
C TYR A 16 2.89 -4.68 -6.08
N ALA A 17 2.47 -3.84 -5.12
CA ALA A 17 3.27 -2.70 -4.67
C ALA A 17 4.63 -3.15 -4.11
N LEU A 18 4.65 -4.19 -3.26
CA LEU A 18 5.89 -4.75 -2.73
C LEU A 18 6.78 -5.36 -3.84
N GLU A 19 6.19 -5.97 -4.86
CA GLU A 19 6.92 -6.49 -6.03
C GLU A 19 7.49 -5.39 -6.93
N GLN A 20 6.82 -4.24 -7.03
CA GLN A 20 7.30 -3.08 -7.78
C GLN A 20 8.35 -2.24 -7.03
N GLY A 21 8.74 -2.65 -5.81
CA GLY A 21 9.65 -1.86 -4.99
C GLY A 21 9.00 -0.57 -4.49
N LEU A 22 7.71 -0.64 -4.13
CA LEU A 22 6.96 0.41 -3.44
C LEU A 22 6.76 0.01 -1.97
N PHE A 23 6.54 1.02 -1.12
CA PHE A 23 6.19 0.81 0.29
C PHE A 23 4.68 0.98 0.49
N LEU A 24 4.15 0.30 1.50
CA LEU A 24 2.75 0.33 1.89
C LEU A 24 2.59 1.25 3.10
N ILE A 25 1.50 2.02 3.13
CA ILE A 25 1.08 2.77 4.32
C ILE A 25 -0.20 2.13 4.81
N ARG A 26 -0.20 1.61 6.05
CA ARG A 26 -1.38 0.98 6.65
C ARG A 26 -1.73 1.61 8.00
N PRO A 27 -3.02 1.71 8.35
CA PRO A 27 -3.44 2.12 9.67
C PRO A 27 -2.95 1.11 10.73
N ALA A 28 -2.39 1.61 11.82
CA ALA A 28 -1.93 0.84 12.97
C ALA A 28 -2.51 1.46 14.25
N GLY A 29 -3.83 1.33 14.41
CA GLY A 29 -4.59 1.99 15.48
C GLY A 29 -4.53 3.51 15.34
N ASP A 30 -3.94 4.18 16.33
CA ASP A 30 -3.77 5.64 16.36
C ASP A 30 -2.57 6.14 15.54
N SER A 31 -1.85 5.23 14.89
CA SER A 31 -0.64 5.52 14.12
C SER A 31 -0.73 4.96 12.70
N VAL A 32 0.25 5.31 11.87
CA VAL A 32 0.44 4.73 10.55
C VAL A 32 1.70 3.88 10.55
N ALA A 33 1.60 2.65 10.06
CA ALA A 33 2.74 1.78 9.81
C ALA A 33 3.15 1.90 8.34
N ILE A 34 4.46 1.85 8.12
CA ILE A 34 5.03 1.75 6.77
C ILE A 34 5.65 0.37 6.65
N ASP A 35 5.17 -0.41 5.68
CA ASP A 35 5.70 -1.74 5.39
C ASP A 35 6.40 -1.75 4.04
N MET A 36 7.54 -2.43 3.98
CA MET A 36 8.34 -2.60 2.77
C MET A 36 9.07 -3.94 2.82
N LYS A 37 9.55 -4.44 1.68
CA LYS A 37 10.43 -5.61 1.67
C LYS A 37 11.78 -5.28 2.32
N GLU A 38 12.44 -6.27 2.90
CA GLU A 38 13.76 -6.10 3.54
C GLU A 38 14.83 -5.59 2.56
N ASP A 39 14.72 -5.96 1.28
CA ASP A 39 15.60 -5.58 0.19
C ASP A 39 15.14 -4.33 -0.57
N PHE A 40 14.20 -3.56 0.01
CA PHE A 40 13.64 -2.37 -0.64
C PHE A 40 14.74 -1.39 -1.06
N GLN A 41 14.76 -1.07 -2.36
CA GLN A 41 15.60 -0.04 -2.95
C GLN A 41 14.70 1.09 -3.41
N ALA A 42 14.88 2.28 -2.84
CA ALA A 42 14.16 3.46 -3.27
C ALA A 42 14.46 3.73 -4.74
N LYS A 43 13.43 3.74 -5.59
CA LYS A 43 13.57 4.08 -6.99
C LYS A 43 13.75 5.59 -7.11
N VAL A 44 14.86 6.02 -7.69
CA VAL A 44 15.06 7.42 -8.09
C VAL A 44 14.21 7.66 -9.33
N TRP A 45 13.27 8.61 -9.23
CA TRP A 45 12.39 9.03 -10.32
C TRP A 45 13.05 10.09 -11.19
#